data_AF-A0A958DG57-F1
#
_entry.id   AF-A0A958DG57-F1
#
_cell.length_a   1.000
_cell.length_b   1.000
_cell.length_c   1.000
_cell.angle_alpha   90.00
_cell.angle_beta   90.00
_cell.angle_gamma   90.00
#
_symmetry.space_group_name_H-M   'P 1'
#
loop_
_entity.id
_entity.type
_entity.pdbx_description
1 polymer ?
#
loop_
_entity_poly.entity_id
_entity_poly.type
_entity_poly.pdbx_seq_one_letter_code
_entity_poly.pdbx_strand_id
1 'polypeptide(L)'
;MLHQGNLAAAARVAQADDLPLSQARVHLVQQSPTAALAVLEPVRQQAETSGWADKRLQAMILQAMAHHAAGANDTAVQQLYEALALAAPGGLIRSFVDEGPVMAALLREAAAKGVAPAYVQQLLAAFGEIVVALPQSGQSLPDPLTDRELEVLRLLKTDLTGPEIARELTVSLNTMRTHTKSIYAKLGANSRRTALRRAEELDLL
;
A
#
# COMPACT_ATOMS: atom_id res chain seq x y z
N MET A 1 -3.35 30.24 14.52
CA MET A 1 -3.64 30.28 15.98
C MET A 1 -2.39 30.24 16.88
N LEU A 2 -1.18 30.00 16.37
CA LEU A 2 0.06 30.11 17.15
C LEU A 2 0.59 31.55 17.35
N HIS A 3 0.03 32.54 16.64
CA HIS A 3 0.46 33.94 16.74
C HIS A 3 -0.17 34.74 17.90
N GLN A 4 -1.04 34.14 18.73
CA GLN A 4 -1.76 34.86 19.81
C GLN A 4 -1.42 34.39 21.23
N GLY A 5 -0.40 33.54 21.43
CA GLY A 5 0.14 33.24 22.77
C GLY A 5 -0.81 32.54 23.76
N ASN A 6 -2.01 32.15 23.35
CA ASN A 6 -2.97 31.49 24.23
C ASN A 6 -2.78 29.97 24.25
N LEU A 7 -1.71 29.54 24.92
CA LEU A 7 -1.37 28.13 25.11
C LEU A 7 -2.47 27.35 25.85
N ALA A 8 -3.25 28.01 26.71
CA ALA A 8 -4.36 27.38 27.44
C ALA A 8 -5.61 27.13 26.59
N ALA A 9 -5.86 27.96 25.56
CA ALA A 9 -6.89 27.69 24.55
C ALA A 9 -6.44 26.62 23.57
N ALA A 10 -5.18 26.66 23.12
CA ALA A 10 -4.60 25.61 22.27
C ALA A 10 -4.58 24.24 22.98
N ALA A 11 -4.26 24.20 24.28
CA ALA A 11 -4.27 22.97 25.07
C ALA A 11 -5.68 22.42 25.33
N ARG A 12 -6.68 23.27 25.56
CA ARG A 12 -8.09 22.85 25.70
C ARG A 12 -8.69 22.38 24.37
N VAL A 13 -8.36 23.05 23.26
CA VAL A 13 -8.72 22.62 21.91
C VAL A 13 -8.07 21.27 21.60
N ALA A 14 -6.77 21.09 21.89
CA ALA A 14 -6.10 19.80 21.72
C ALA A 14 -6.69 18.68 22.59
N GLN A 15 -7.04 18.93 23.86
CA GLN A 15 -7.66 17.94 24.74
C GLN A 15 -9.11 17.61 24.37
N ALA A 16 -9.88 18.58 23.87
CA ALA A 16 -11.25 18.36 23.40
C ALA A 16 -11.29 17.75 21.99
N ASP A 17 -10.26 17.97 21.17
CA ASP A 17 -10.22 17.53 19.77
C ASP A 17 -9.97 16.02 19.61
N ASP A 18 -9.30 15.36 20.57
CA ASP A 18 -9.00 13.92 20.53
C ASP A 18 -10.13 13.03 21.08
N LEU A 19 -11.06 13.62 21.84
CA LEU A 19 -12.13 12.86 22.50
C LEU A 19 -13.09 12.20 21.49
N PRO A 20 -13.56 12.89 20.42
CA PRO A 20 -14.49 12.29 19.46
C PRO A 20 -13.89 11.11 18.68
N LEU A 21 -12.62 11.21 18.27
CA LEU A 21 -11.93 10.12 17.56
C LEU A 21 -11.76 8.90 18.47
N SER A 22 -11.41 9.13 19.74
CA SER A 22 -11.30 8.07 20.75
C SER A 22 -12.66 7.41 21.03
N GLN A 23 -13.74 8.20 21.14
CA GLN A 23 -15.11 7.69 21.29
C GLN A 23 -15.55 6.85 20.09
N ALA A 24 -15.24 7.29 18.86
CA ALA A 24 -15.53 6.53 17.66
C ALA A 24 -14.82 5.16 17.65
N ARG A 25 -13.54 5.10 18.05
CA ARG A 25 -12.82 3.83 18.20
C ARG A 25 -13.49 2.91 19.24
N VAL A 26 -13.96 3.45 20.36
CA VAL A 26 -14.72 2.68 21.36
C VAL A 26 -16.01 2.13 20.75
N HIS A 27 -16.76 2.93 19.99
CA HIS A 27 -17.98 2.47 19.32
C HIS A 27 -17.70 1.37 18.27
N LEU A 28 -16.58 1.43 17.57
CA LEU A 28 -16.15 0.36 16.64
C LEU A 28 -15.87 -0.95 17.36
N VAL A 29 -15.19 -0.91 18.51
CA VAL A 29 -14.95 -2.09 19.36
C VAL A 29 -16.27 -2.65 19.90
N GLN A 30 -17.22 -1.79 20.24
CA GLN A 30 -18.57 -2.15 20.69
C GLN A 30 -19.52 -2.57 19.56
N GLN A 31 -19.03 -2.75 18.32
CA GLN A 31 -19.85 -3.14 17.16
C GLN A 31 -21.06 -2.20 16.93
N SER A 32 -20.86 -0.90 17.21
CA SER A 32 -21.87 0.15 17.06
C SER A 32 -21.48 1.13 15.94
N PRO A 33 -21.44 0.69 14.67
CA PRO A 33 -20.90 1.51 13.57
C PRO A 33 -21.70 2.78 13.31
N THR A 34 -23.02 2.76 13.48
CA THR A 34 -23.87 3.95 13.30
C THR A 34 -23.53 5.05 14.31
N ALA A 35 -23.25 4.66 15.57
CA ALA A 35 -22.84 5.62 16.60
C ALA A 35 -21.46 6.20 16.31
N ALA A 36 -20.52 5.38 15.83
CA ALA A 36 -19.21 5.85 15.39
C ALA A 36 -19.33 6.88 14.25
N LEU A 37 -20.13 6.59 13.21
CA LEU A 37 -20.35 7.51 12.09
C LEU A 37 -20.98 8.84 12.54
N ALA A 38 -21.95 8.79 13.45
CA ALA A 38 -22.60 9.99 13.98
C ALA A 38 -21.62 10.93 14.72
N VAL A 39 -20.62 10.36 15.40
CA VAL A 39 -19.56 11.14 16.07
C VAL A 39 -18.52 11.66 15.07
N LEU A 40 -18.20 10.88 14.03
CA LEU A 40 -17.13 11.20 13.08
C LEU A 40 -17.51 12.28 12.05
N GLU A 41 -18.78 12.35 11.63
CA GLU A 41 -19.18 13.28 10.57
C GLU A 41 -19.00 14.76 10.93
N PRO A 42 -19.41 15.23 12.12
CA PRO A 42 -19.14 16.61 12.55
C PRO A 42 -17.63 16.90 12.64
N VAL A 43 -16.83 15.92 13.06
CA VAL A 43 -15.38 16.06 13.19
C VAL A 43 -14.73 16.24 11.83
N ARG A 44 -15.13 15.44 10.83
CA ARG A 44 -14.64 15.55 9.46
C ARG A 44 -14.99 16.92 8.87
N GLN A 45 -16.24 17.37 9.02
CA GLN A 45 -16.71 18.65 8.48
C GLN A 45 -16.00 19.84 9.13
N GLN A 46 -15.81 19.80 10.44
CA GLN A 46 -15.05 20.84 11.15
C GLN A 46 -13.57 20.84 10.74
N ALA A 47 -12.94 19.67 10.61
CA ALA A 47 -11.56 19.56 10.17
C ALA A 47 -11.37 20.08 8.73
N GLU A 48 -12.33 19.82 7.84
CA GLU A 48 -12.33 20.31 6.47
C GLU A 48 -12.45 21.85 6.41
N THR A 49 -13.42 22.42 7.13
CA THR A 49 -13.62 23.88 7.18
C THR A 49 -12.47 24.63 7.86
N SER A 50 -11.79 23.97 8.81
CA SER A 50 -10.66 24.54 9.56
C SER A 50 -9.28 24.27 8.91
N GLY A 51 -9.22 23.47 7.85
CA GLY A 51 -7.98 23.09 7.17
C GLY A 51 -7.09 22.11 7.95
N TRP A 52 -7.65 21.35 8.89
CA TRP A 52 -6.92 20.39 9.73
C TRP A 52 -6.78 19.04 9.03
N ALA A 53 -5.81 18.95 8.11
CA ALA A 53 -5.61 17.80 7.24
C ALA A 53 -5.45 16.48 8.02
N ASP A 54 -4.67 16.46 9.09
CA ASP A 54 -4.42 15.24 9.89
C ASP A 54 -5.70 14.74 10.57
N LYS A 55 -6.46 15.65 11.19
CA LYS A 55 -7.72 15.32 11.86
C LYS A 55 -8.78 14.86 10.87
N ARG A 56 -8.83 15.49 9.69
CA ARG A 56 -9.69 15.07 8.57
C ARG A 56 -9.35 13.65 8.14
N LEU A 57 -8.06 13.35 7.93
CA LEU A 57 -7.60 12.03 7.51
C LEU A 57 -7.98 10.96 8.54
N GLN A 58 -7.73 11.21 9.83
CA GLN A 58 -8.09 10.29 10.91
C GLN A 58 -9.60 10.03 10.96
N ALA A 59 -10.42 11.07 10.81
CA ALA A 59 -11.88 10.90 10.76
C ALA A 59 -12.31 10.02 9.57
N MET A 60 -11.76 10.27 8.37
CA MET A 60 -12.06 9.48 7.16
C MET A 60 -11.66 8.01 7.31
N ILE A 61 -10.50 7.75 7.94
CA ILE A 61 -10.01 6.41 8.24
C ILE A 61 -10.99 5.65 9.15
N LEU A 62 -11.42 6.27 10.25
CA LEU A 62 -12.36 5.66 11.18
C LEU A 62 -13.77 5.50 10.55
N GLN A 63 -14.19 6.39 9.66
CA GLN A 63 -15.44 6.25 8.91
C GLN A 63 -15.40 5.05 7.97
N ALA A 64 -14.28 4.85 7.26
CA ALA A 64 -14.11 3.68 6.40
C ALA A 64 -14.22 2.38 7.21
N MET A 65 -13.59 2.32 8.39
CA MET A 65 -13.73 1.19 9.32
C MET A 65 -15.15 1.00 9.83
N ALA A 66 -15.87 2.09 10.12
CA ALA A 66 -17.27 2.02 10.56
C ALA A 66 -18.19 1.48 9.46
N HIS A 67 -18.00 1.90 8.20
CA HIS A 67 -18.75 1.35 7.07
C HIS A 67 -18.45 -0.13 6.85
N HIS A 68 -17.19 -0.55 7.00
CA HIS A 68 -16.81 -1.96 6.92
C HIS A 68 -17.47 -2.78 8.04
N ALA A 69 -17.46 -2.28 9.28
CA ALA A 69 -18.14 -2.92 10.41
C ALA A 69 -19.67 -3.00 10.23
N ALA A 70 -20.26 -2.09 9.47
CA ALA A 70 -21.68 -2.13 9.09
C ALA A 70 -21.98 -3.07 7.91
N GLY A 71 -20.97 -3.71 7.30
CA GLY A 71 -21.11 -4.56 6.12
C GLY A 71 -21.24 -3.80 4.80
N ALA A 72 -21.10 -2.47 4.81
CA ALA A 72 -21.19 -1.61 3.62
C ALA A 72 -19.82 -1.51 2.91
N ASN A 73 -19.31 -2.65 2.42
CA ASN A 73 -17.93 -2.77 1.91
C ASN A 73 -17.62 -1.85 0.72
N ASP A 74 -18.58 -1.60 -0.18
CA ASP A 74 -18.37 -0.68 -1.31
C ASP A 74 -18.18 0.76 -0.83
N THR A 75 -19.02 1.21 0.12
CA THR A 75 -18.89 2.52 0.76
C THR A 75 -17.59 2.63 1.56
N ALA A 76 -17.21 1.57 2.28
CA ALA A 76 -15.97 1.52 3.04
C ALA A 76 -14.73 1.67 2.16
N VAL A 77 -14.68 0.95 1.03
CA VAL A 77 -13.56 1.05 0.07
C VAL A 77 -13.55 2.41 -0.62
N GLN A 78 -14.70 2.97 -0.96
CA GLN A 78 -14.77 4.32 -1.54
C GLN A 78 -14.24 5.38 -0.54
N GLN A 79 -14.66 5.31 0.71
CA GLN A 79 -14.17 6.21 1.76
C GLN A 79 -12.67 6.05 2.01
N LEU A 80 -12.17 4.81 1.96
CA LEU A 80 -10.76 4.50 2.08
C LEU A 80 -9.96 5.05 0.88
N TYR A 81 -10.49 4.98 -0.35
CA TYR A 81 -9.84 5.54 -1.54
C TYR A 81 -9.55 7.04 -1.36
N GLU A 82 -10.52 7.80 -0.86
CA GLU A 82 -10.34 9.24 -0.62
C GLU A 82 -9.30 9.51 0.48
N ALA A 83 -9.28 8.70 1.54
CA ALA A 83 -8.27 8.81 2.60
C ALA A 83 -6.87 8.48 2.07
N LEU A 84 -6.73 7.44 1.25
CA LEU A 84 -5.47 7.05 0.61
C LEU A 84 -4.98 8.13 -0.35
N ALA A 85 -5.86 8.73 -1.14
CA ALA A 85 -5.50 9.82 -2.06
C ALA A 85 -4.97 11.07 -1.33
N LEU A 86 -5.51 11.37 -0.15
CA LEU A 86 -5.03 12.47 0.70
C LEU A 86 -3.67 12.15 1.34
N ALA A 87 -3.44 10.88 1.71
CA ALA A 87 -2.26 10.45 2.45
C ALA A 87 -1.06 10.09 1.56
N ALA A 88 -1.29 9.64 0.32
CA ALA A 88 -0.25 9.16 -0.59
C ALA A 88 0.85 10.19 -0.90
N PRO A 89 0.56 11.49 -1.17
CA PRO A 89 1.60 12.49 -1.41
C PRO A 89 2.55 12.67 -0.23
N GLY A 90 2.07 12.46 1.00
CA GLY A 90 2.85 12.53 2.23
C GLY A 90 3.43 11.20 2.69
N GLY A 91 3.12 10.09 2.01
CA GLY A 91 3.58 8.75 2.39
C GLY A 91 3.19 8.34 3.82
N LEU A 92 2.00 8.75 4.29
CA LEU A 92 1.59 8.55 5.68
C LEU A 92 1.24 7.09 5.95
N ILE A 93 2.10 6.35 6.64
CA ILE A 93 1.88 4.91 6.90
C ILE A 93 1.18 4.68 8.25
N ARG A 94 1.68 5.33 9.31
CA ARG A 94 1.24 5.09 10.70
C ARG A 94 -0.25 5.33 10.92
N SER A 95 -0.83 6.35 10.28
CA SER A 95 -2.26 6.67 10.35
C SER A 95 -3.18 5.51 9.99
N PHE A 96 -2.71 4.57 9.16
CA PHE A 96 -3.46 3.36 8.81
C PHE A 96 -3.01 2.15 9.63
N VAL A 97 -1.70 1.96 9.78
CA VAL A 97 -1.14 0.77 10.46
C VAL A 97 -1.55 0.69 11.92
N ASP A 98 -1.59 1.82 12.61
CA ASP A 98 -1.90 1.87 14.04
C ASP A 98 -3.40 1.53 14.33
N GLU A 99 -4.27 1.52 13.32
CA GLU A 99 -5.67 1.08 13.44
C GLU A 99 -5.84 -0.46 13.42
N GLY A 100 -4.76 -1.20 13.13
CA GLY A 100 -4.69 -2.63 13.39
C GLY A 100 -5.41 -3.54 12.37
N PRO A 101 -5.79 -4.78 12.76
CA PRO A 101 -6.19 -5.84 11.82
C PRO A 101 -7.41 -5.52 10.96
N VAL A 102 -8.35 -4.71 11.47
CA VAL A 102 -9.54 -4.29 10.72
C VAL A 102 -9.14 -3.42 9.52
N MET A 103 -8.21 -2.50 9.70
CA MET A 103 -7.67 -1.70 8.60
C MET A 103 -6.91 -2.57 7.59
N ALA A 104 -6.14 -3.56 8.07
CA ALA A 104 -5.47 -4.51 7.18
C ALA A 104 -6.47 -5.32 6.32
N ALA A 105 -7.63 -5.72 6.86
CA ALA A 105 -8.68 -6.37 6.10
C ALA A 105 -9.24 -5.44 5.01
N LEU A 106 -9.56 -4.19 5.36
CA LEU A 106 -10.09 -3.21 4.42
C LEU A 106 -9.10 -2.85 3.31
N LEU A 107 -7.80 -2.76 3.62
CA LEU A 107 -6.73 -2.57 2.62
C LEU A 107 -6.62 -3.76 1.65
N ARG A 108 -6.85 -5.00 2.09
CA ARG A 108 -6.89 -6.16 1.18
C ARG A 108 -8.09 -6.10 0.24
N GLU A 109 -9.25 -5.65 0.72
CA GLU A 109 -10.43 -5.43 -0.14
C GLU A 109 -10.17 -4.33 -1.18
N ALA A 110 -9.54 -3.23 -0.76
CA ALA A 110 -9.12 -2.16 -1.67
C ALA A 110 -8.13 -2.67 -2.73
N ALA A 111 -7.15 -3.50 -2.32
CA ALA A 111 -6.20 -4.12 -3.24
C ALA A 111 -6.89 -5.02 -4.28
N ALA A 112 -7.85 -5.83 -3.86
CA ALA A 112 -8.64 -6.69 -4.76
C ALA A 112 -9.44 -5.88 -5.79
N LYS A 113 -9.82 -4.64 -5.45
CA LYS A 113 -10.52 -3.69 -6.34
C LYS A 113 -9.58 -2.78 -7.13
N GLY A 114 -8.26 -2.95 -7.04
CA GLY A 114 -7.28 -2.15 -7.77
C GLY A 114 -7.15 -0.69 -7.30
N VAL A 115 -7.57 -0.40 -6.07
CA VAL A 115 -7.48 0.94 -5.47
C VAL A 115 -6.04 1.23 -5.05
N ALA A 116 -5.44 2.30 -5.59
CA ALA A 116 -4.12 2.81 -5.21
C ALA A 116 -3.05 1.71 -5.00
N PRO A 117 -2.82 0.83 -5.99
CA PRO A 117 -2.16 -0.48 -5.79
C PRO A 117 -0.77 -0.39 -5.16
N ALA A 118 0.07 0.57 -5.59
CA ALA A 118 1.41 0.74 -5.03
C ALA A 118 1.40 1.16 -3.56
N TYR A 119 0.53 2.10 -3.19
CA TYR A 119 0.46 2.63 -1.83
C TYR A 119 -0.21 1.64 -0.87
N VAL A 120 -1.27 0.96 -1.32
CA VAL A 120 -1.92 -0.10 -0.54
C VAL A 120 -0.96 -1.27 -0.28
N GLN A 121 -0.14 -1.67 -1.26
CA GLN A 121 0.91 -2.67 -1.05
C GLN A 121 1.93 -2.22 0.00
N GLN A 122 2.37 -0.97 -0.04
CA GLN A 122 3.27 -0.40 0.96
C GLN A 122 2.65 -0.43 2.38
N LEU A 123 1.37 -0.08 2.50
CA LEU A 123 0.66 -0.13 3.78
C LEU A 123 0.51 -1.58 4.29
N LEU A 124 0.11 -2.51 3.42
CA LEU A 124 -0.01 -3.94 3.77
C LEU A 124 1.34 -4.55 4.16
N ALA A 125 2.43 -4.15 3.52
CA ALA A 125 3.78 -4.55 3.90
C ALA A 125 4.15 -4.03 5.31
N ALA A 126 3.73 -2.82 5.67
CA ALA A 126 3.95 -2.24 7.00
C ALA A 126 3.14 -2.93 8.12
N PHE A 127 2.00 -3.56 7.79
CA PHE A 127 1.33 -4.51 8.70
C PHE A 127 2.10 -5.84 8.85
N GLY A 128 3.04 -6.12 7.94
CA GLY A 128 3.63 -7.43 7.67
C GLY A 128 5.04 -7.68 8.19
N GLU A 129 5.64 -6.82 9.02
CA GLU A 129 6.74 -7.26 9.90
C GLU A 129 6.27 -8.31 10.93
N ILE A 130 4.96 -8.60 11.04
CA ILE A 130 4.43 -9.87 11.56
C ILE A 130 3.20 -10.30 10.75
N VAL A 131 3.36 -10.67 9.48
CA VAL A 131 2.46 -11.66 8.86
C VAL A 131 3.29 -12.61 8.02
N VAL A 132 3.48 -13.81 8.58
CA VAL A 132 3.95 -15.01 7.89
C VAL A 132 3.18 -15.14 6.58
N ALA A 133 3.94 -15.17 5.50
CA ALA A 133 3.46 -15.48 4.16
C ALA A 133 2.54 -16.71 4.18
N LEU A 134 1.31 -16.55 3.71
CA LEU A 134 0.59 -17.63 3.05
C LEU A 134 0.86 -17.50 1.55
N PRO A 135 1.07 -18.63 0.86
CA PRO A 135 1.80 -18.67 -0.40
C PRO A 135 0.95 -18.09 -1.50
N GLN A 136 1.28 -16.87 -1.94
CA GLN A 136 1.12 -16.57 -3.35
C GLN A 136 2.33 -17.18 -4.05
N SER A 137 2.11 -18.31 -4.71
CA SER A 137 2.92 -18.72 -5.85
C SER A 137 3.06 -17.51 -6.78
N GLY A 138 4.28 -17.02 -6.92
CA GLY A 138 4.58 -15.68 -7.41
C GLY A 138 5.43 -14.94 -6.39
N GLN A 139 6.62 -15.49 -6.15
CA GLN A 139 7.67 -14.88 -5.36
C GLN A 139 8.07 -13.61 -6.14
N SER A 140 7.42 -12.47 -5.88
CA SER A 140 7.61 -11.29 -6.72
C SER A 140 8.89 -10.56 -6.33
N LEU A 141 9.70 -10.20 -7.34
CA LEU A 141 10.95 -9.49 -7.15
C LEU A 141 10.68 -8.09 -6.57
N PRO A 142 11.54 -7.58 -5.67
CA PRO A 142 11.48 -6.19 -5.20
C PRO A 142 11.55 -5.17 -6.36
N ASP A 143 12.17 -5.55 -7.47
CA ASP A 143 12.19 -4.83 -8.75
C ASP A 143 11.79 -5.82 -9.86
N PRO A 144 10.54 -5.76 -10.37
CA PRO A 144 10.08 -6.70 -11.38
C PRO A 144 10.88 -6.56 -12.68
N LEU A 145 11.06 -7.68 -13.37
CA LEU A 145 11.63 -7.67 -14.70
C LEU A 145 10.66 -6.97 -15.65
N THR A 146 11.19 -6.09 -16.50
CA THR A 146 10.44 -5.48 -17.60
C THR A 146 10.06 -6.54 -18.64
N ASP A 147 9.06 -6.27 -19.49
CA ASP A 147 8.64 -7.20 -20.55
C ASP A 147 9.81 -7.63 -21.44
N ARG A 148 10.72 -6.70 -21.73
CA ARG A 148 11.92 -6.96 -22.52
C ARG A 148 12.93 -7.84 -21.78
N GLU A 149 13.05 -7.68 -20.46
CA GLU A 149 13.91 -8.53 -19.63
C GLU A 149 13.33 -9.94 -19.47
N LEU A 150 12.01 -10.09 -19.40
CA LEU A 150 11.33 -11.39 -19.39
C LEU A 150 11.52 -12.14 -20.72
N GLU A 151 11.45 -11.43 -21.85
CA GLU A 151 11.70 -12.00 -23.16
C GLU A 151 13.15 -12.52 -23.28
N VAL A 152 14.13 -11.72 -22.83
CA VAL A 152 15.54 -12.14 -22.75
C VAL A 152 15.68 -13.35 -21.82
N LEU A 153 15.02 -13.36 -20.66
CA LEU A 153 15.06 -14.45 -19.69
C LEU A 153 14.50 -15.77 -20.27
N ARG A 154 13.42 -15.71 -21.06
CA ARG A 154 12.87 -16.88 -21.78
C ARG A 154 13.87 -17.44 -22.79
N LEU A 155 14.53 -16.57 -23.55
CA LEU A 155 15.57 -17.01 -24.51
C LEU A 155 16.80 -17.57 -23.79
N LEU A 156 17.14 -17.08 -22.59
CA LEU A 156 18.20 -17.67 -21.77
C LEU A 156 17.89 -19.09 -21.29
N LYS A 157 16.62 -19.54 -21.27
CA LYS A 157 16.23 -20.92 -20.94
C LYS A 157 16.54 -21.92 -22.07
N THR A 158 16.69 -21.43 -23.29
CA THR A 158 17.04 -22.25 -24.47
C THR A 158 18.55 -22.51 -24.58
N ASP A 159 18.98 -23.29 -25.57
CA ASP A 159 20.40 -23.54 -25.85
C ASP A 159 21.08 -22.41 -26.65
N LEU A 160 20.38 -21.30 -26.92
CA LEU A 160 20.93 -20.18 -27.68
C LEU A 160 22.11 -19.50 -26.95
N THR A 161 23.11 -19.14 -27.74
CA THR A 161 24.25 -18.32 -27.31
C THR A 161 23.88 -16.84 -27.27
N GLY A 162 24.63 -16.04 -26.51
CA GLY A 162 24.38 -14.60 -26.42
C GLY A 162 24.27 -13.87 -27.78
N PRO A 163 25.17 -14.11 -28.74
CA PRO A 163 25.05 -13.53 -30.09
C PRO A 163 23.79 -13.95 -30.84
N GLU A 164 23.31 -15.20 -30.65
CA GLU A 164 22.09 -15.69 -31.29
C GLU A 164 20.83 -15.07 -30.66
N ILE A 165 20.79 -14.96 -29.33
CA ILE A 165 19.72 -14.26 -28.61
C ILE A 165 19.63 -12.79 -29.05
N ALA A 166 20.77 -12.12 -29.24
CA ALA A 166 20.80 -10.74 -29.70
C ALA A 166 20.21 -10.60 -31.12
N ARG A 167 20.46 -11.58 -32.01
CA ARG A 167 19.87 -11.61 -33.36
C ARG A 167 18.36 -11.85 -33.32
N GLU A 168 17.91 -12.81 -32.52
CA GLU A 168 16.48 -13.12 -32.36
C GLU A 168 15.69 -11.89 -31.90
N LEU A 169 16.27 -11.15 -30.96
CA LEU A 169 15.69 -9.94 -30.40
C LEU A 169 15.90 -8.69 -31.29
N THR A 170 16.62 -8.79 -32.41
CA THR A 170 17.02 -7.66 -33.27
C THR A 170 17.70 -6.52 -32.50
N VAL A 171 18.64 -6.86 -31.60
CA VAL A 171 19.42 -5.90 -30.79
C VAL A 171 20.92 -6.15 -30.91
N SER A 172 21.72 -5.16 -30.50
CA SER A 172 23.17 -5.34 -30.41
C SER A 172 23.54 -6.32 -29.29
N LEU A 173 24.69 -6.99 -29.44
CA LEU A 173 25.24 -7.87 -28.38
C LEU A 173 25.50 -7.11 -27.08
N ASN A 174 25.85 -5.82 -27.16
CA ASN A 174 26.06 -4.98 -25.99
C ASN A 174 24.74 -4.72 -25.24
N THR A 175 23.67 -4.42 -25.97
CA THR A 175 22.32 -4.23 -25.42
C THR A 175 21.82 -5.51 -24.74
N MET A 176 22.03 -6.67 -25.36
CA MET A 176 21.69 -7.97 -24.75
C MET A 176 22.46 -8.22 -23.45
N ARG A 177 23.77 -7.92 -23.43
CA ARG A 177 24.60 -8.03 -22.21
C ARG A 177 24.11 -7.12 -21.09
N THR A 178 23.69 -5.89 -21.41
CA THR A 178 23.09 -4.96 -20.45
C THR A 178 21.79 -5.52 -19.86
N HIS A 179 20.89 -6.06 -20.69
CA HIS A 179 19.67 -6.71 -20.20
C HIS A 179 19.99 -7.91 -19.30
N THR A 180 20.96 -8.75 -19.69
CA THR A 180 21.39 -9.90 -18.86
C THR A 180 21.94 -9.46 -17.50
N LYS A 181 22.75 -8.39 -17.47
CA LYS A 181 23.28 -7.84 -16.22
C LYS A 181 22.18 -7.28 -15.31
N SER A 182 21.21 -6.59 -15.90
CA SER A 182 20.04 -6.07 -15.18
C SER A 182 19.19 -7.20 -14.61
N ILE A 183 18.90 -8.24 -15.41
CA ILE A 183 18.19 -9.45 -15.00
C ILE A 183 18.90 -10.13 -13.82
N TYR A 184 20.23 -10.30 -13.90
CA TYR A 184 21.01 -10.92 -12.83
C TYR A 184 21.00 -10.10 -11.55
N ALA A 185 21.13 -8.77 -11.64
CA ALA A 185 21.06 -7.90 -10.48
C ALA A 185 19.68 -7.97 -9.81
N LYS A 186 18.60 -7.93 -10.60
CA LYS A 186 17.22 -8.03 -10.11
C LYS A 186 16.94 -9.40 -9.48
N LEU A 187 17.34 -10.50 -10.12
CA LEU A 187 17.18 -11.87 -9.62
C LEU A 187 18.14 -12.27 -8.50
N GLY A 188 19.07 -11.38 -8.08
CA GLY A 188 20.12 -11.70 -7.11
C GLY A 188 21.05 -12.84 -7.56
N ALA A 189 21.24 -12.98 -8.87
CA ALA A 189 22.01 -14.06 -9.48
C ALA A 189 23.37 -13.57 -10.01
N ASN A 190 24.34 -14.48 -10.07
CA ASN A 190 25.68 -14.22 -10.61
C ASN A 190 26.03 -15.09 -11.83
N SER A 191 25.10 -15.95 -12.26
CA SER A 191 25.30 -16.87 -13.38
C SER A 191 23.97 -17.21 -14.06
N ARG A 192 24.02 -17.62 -15.34
CA ARG A 192 22.84 -18.03 -16.12
C ARG A 192 22.03 -19.11 -15.39
N ARG A 193 22.72 -20.10 -14.84
CA ARG A 193 22.10 -21.20 -14.11
C ARG A 193 21.39 -20.74 -12.84
N THR A 194 22.03 -19.86 -12.05
CA THR A 194 21.41 -19.32 -10.83
C THR A 194 20.23 -18.41 -11.16
N ALA A 195 20.32 -17.62 -12.23
CA ALA A 195 19.24 -16.76 -12.69
C ALA A 195 18.01 -17.55 -13.14
N LEU A 196 18.19 -18.61 -13.92
CA LEU A 196 17.08 -19.48 -14.36
C LEU A 196 16.41 -20.19 -13.17
N ARG A 197 17.20 -20.73 -12.24
CA ARG A 197 16.65 -21.35 -11.03
C ARG A 197 15.83 -20.36 -10.22
N ARG A 198 16.36 -19.16 -10.01
CA ARG A 198 15.62 -18.08 -9.31
C ARG A 198 14.35 -17.73 -10.06
N ALA A 199 14.40 -17.58 -11.38
CA ALA A 199 13.22 -17.31 -12.17
C ALA A 199 12.14 -18.40 -12.05
N GLU A 200 12.50 -19.69 -11.99
CA GLU A 200 11.58 -20.80 -11.73
C GLU A 200 11.01 -20.77 -10.31
N GLU A 201 11.83 -20.50 -9.29
CA GLU A 201 11.39 -20.33 -7.89
C GLU A 201 10.37 -19.19 -7.74
N LEU A 202 10.50 -18.16 -8.59
CA LEU A 202 9.66 -16.96 -8.62
C LEU A 202 8.47 -17.08 -9.61
N ASP A 203 8.31 -18.21 -10.29
CA ASP A 203 7.24 -18.49 -11.27
C ASP A 203 7.21 -17.52 -12.48
N LEU A 204 8.40 -17.14 -12.97
CA LEU A 204 8.58 -16.20 -14.09
C LEU A 204 8.81 -16.91 -15.45
N LEU A 205 8.90 -18.25 -15.47
CA LEU A 205 9.35 -19.07 -16.62
C LEU A 205 8.62 -20.42 -16.76
#